data_AF-A0A8H5D7H3-F1
#
_entry.id   AF-A0A8H5D7H3-F1
#
_cell.length_a   1.000
_cell.length_b   1.000
_cell.length_c   1.000
_cell.angle_alpha   90.00
_cell.angle_beta   90.00
_cell.angle_gamma   90.00
#
_symmetry.space_group_name_H-M   'P 1'
#
loop_
_entity.id
_entity.type
_entity.pdbx_description
1 polymer ?
#
loop_
_entity_poly.entity_id
_entity_poly.type
_entity_poly.pdbx_seq_one_letter_code
_entity_poly.pdbx_strand_id
1 'polypeptide(L)'
;MCIEDLETPISSAAFNRRDDIIQAQVGREIGSKGNTLRAEAEAHLEIILDCGFWQHLSMVIEDTEPIAYATNICQSDHAHPDVVLLAFVGMFLYFRNLPSERSNLSKEMTKHLECCWKGFDQELMVTALILNPYEQLERFGPKAEVDILQLDQLVVSQEAEDEILDDGALEGSRDEHER
;
A
#
# COMPACT_ATOMS: atom_id res chain seq x y z
N MET A 1 8.39 -3.35 -18.12
CA MET A 1 8.04 -4.43 -19.06
C MET A 1 6.53 -4.40 -19.15
N CYS A 2 5.97 -4.09 -20.31
CA CYS A 2 4.53 -3.97 -20.48
C CYS A 2 3.94 -5.37 -20.71
N ILE A 3 2.71 -5.61 -20.24
CA ILE A 3 2.03 -6.91 -20.46
C ILE A 3 1.87 -7.23 -21.95
N GLU A 4 1.74 -6.20 -22.77
CA GLU A 4 1.65 -6.24 -24.24
C GLU A 4 2.90 -6.88 -24.87
N ASP A 5 4.08 -6.64 -24.26
CA ASP A 5 5.36 -7.23 -24.69
C ASP A 5 5.37 -8.75 -24.49
N LEU A 6 4.52 -9.26 -23.59
CA LEU A 6 4.41 -10.66 -23.21
C LEU A 6 3.24 -11.37 -23.92
N GLU A 7 2.10 -10.69 -24.06
CA GLU A 7 0.90 -11.24 -24.68
C GLU A 7 1.18 -11.73 -26.11
N THR A 8 1.75 -10.87 -26.96
CA THR A 8 1.99 -11.20 -28.37
C THR A 8 2.86 -12.46 -28.55
N PRO A 9 4.06 -12.56 -27.93
CA PRO A 9 4.89 -13.76 -28.10
C PRO A 9 4.27 -15.00 -27.46
N ILE A 10 3.60 -14.89 -26.31
CA ILE A 10 2.97 -16.05 -25.65
C ILE A 10 1.77 -16.56 -26.46
N SER A 11 0.88 -15.68 -26.91
CA SER A 11 -0.27 -16.05 -27.73
C SER A 11 0.16 -16.63 -29.08
N SER A 12 1.20 -16.06 -29.70
CA SER A 12 1.80 -16.62 -30.91
C SER A 12 2.39 -18.01 -30.69
N ALA A 13 3.10 -18.23 -29.58
CA ALA A 13 3.64 -19.55 -29.24
C ALA A 13 2.53 -20.56 -28.94
N ALA A 14 1.50 -20.17 -28.19
CA ALA A 14 0.35 -21.01 -27.87
C ALA A 14 -0.41 -21.45 -29.13
N PHE A 15 -0.49 -20.58 -30.15
CA PHE A 15 -1.11 -20.90 -31.42
C PHE A 15 -0.21 -21.76 -32.31
N ASN A 16 1.03 -21.32 -32.57
CA ASN A 16 1.90 -21.96 -33.56
C ASN A 16 2.54 -23.26 -33.08
N ARG A 17 2.71 -23.42 -31.76
CA ARG A 17 3.39 -24.58 -31.15
C ARG A 17 2.46 -25.39 -30.24
N ARG A 18 1.16 -25.34 -30.52
CA ARG A 18 0.11 -25.97 -29.70
C ARG A 18 0.43 -27.45 -29.41
N ASP A 19 0.71 -28.22 -30.47
CA ASP A 19 0.98 -29.65 -30.36
C ASP A 19 2.29 -29.93 -29.61
N ASP A 20 3.34 -29.15 -29.84
CA ASP A 20 4.60 -29.27 -29.11
C ASP A 20 4.41 -29.02 -27.61
N ILE A 21 3.60 -28.02 -27.24
CA ILE A 21 3.32 -27.66 -25.84
C ILE A 21 2.52 -28.77 -25.16
N ILE A 22 1.50 -29.30 -25.83
CA ILE A 22 0.72 -30.44 -25.33
C ILE A 22 1.62 -31.67 -25.16
N GLN A 23 2.46 -31.97 -26.15
CA GLN A 23 3.40 -33.09 -26.07
C GLN A 23 4.43 -32.89 -24.95
N ALA A 24 4.90 -31.67 -24.72
CA ALA A 24 5.81 -31.35 -23.63
C ALA A 24 5.14 -31.56 -22.25
N GLN A 25 3.87 -31.18 -22.09
CA GLN A 25 3.12 -31.36 -20.84
C GLN A 25 2.76 -32.82 -20.59
N VAL A 26 2.35 -33.58 -21.62
CA VAL A 26 1.96 -34.99 -21.50
C VAL A 26 3.18 -35.90 -21.37
N GLY A 27 4.29 -35.56 -22.02
CA GLY A 27 5.53 -36.32 -22.00
C GLY A 27 5.34 -37.75 -22.52
N ARG A 28 5.69 -38.75 -21.70
CA ARG A 28 5.54 -40.19 -22.02
C ARG A 28 4.34 -40.84 -21.32
N GLU A 29 3.50 -40.07 -20.64
CA GLU A 29 2.36 -40.61 -19.89
C GLU A 29 1.28 -41.13 -20.84
N ILE A 30 0.80 -42.35 -20.63
CA ILE A 30 -0.20 -43.03 -21.47
C ILE A 30 -1.39 -43.44 -20.60
N GLY A 31 -2.57 -43.52 -21.21
CA GLY A 31 -3.80 -43.94 -20.54
C GLY A 31 -4.54 -42.77 -19.89
N SER A 32 -5.23 -43.04 -18.78
CA SER A 32 -6.09 -42.04 -18.13
C SER A 32 -5.35 -40.75 -17.75
N LYS A 33 -4.15 -40.89 -17.17
CA LYS A 33 -3.32 -39.77 -16.71
C LYS A 33 -2.77 -38.91 -17.87
N GLY A 34 -2.41 -39.54 -18.99
CA GLY A 34 -1.99 -38.80 -20.18
C GLY A 34 -3.13 -38.00 -20.80
N ASN A 35 -4.34 -38.57 -20.82
CA ASN A 35 -5.53 -37.88 -21.33
C ASN A 35 -5.91 -36.67 -20.45
N THR A 36 -5.81 -36.77 -19.13
CA THR A 36 -6.06 -35.64 -18.23
C THR A 36 -5.05 -34.51 -18.43
N LEU A 37 -3.75 -34.83 -18.55
CA LEU A 37 -2.71 -33.83 -18.80
C LEU A 37 -2.88 -33.14 -20.15
N ARG A 38 -3.34 -33.88 -21.16
CA ARG A 38 -3.65 -33.30 -22.48
C ARG A 38 -4.81 -32.32 -22.39
N ALA A 39 -5.92 -32.73 -21.76
CA ALA A 39 -7.09 -31.87 -21.60
C ALA A 39 -6.76 -30.60 -20.79
N GLU A 40 -5.93 -30.72 -19.76
CA GLU A 40 -5.45 -29.57 -18.97
C GLU A 40 -4.57 -28.63 -19.80
N ALA A 41 -3.64 -29.17 -20.60
CA ALA A 41 -2.82 -28.37 -21.51
C ALA A 41 -3.67 -27.61 -22.53
N GLU A 42 -4.67 -28.27 -23.11
CA GLU A 42 -5.62 -27.66 -24.06
C GLU A 42 -6.41 -26.53 -23.39
N ALA A 43 -6.91 -26.73 -22.17
CA ALA A 43 -7.62 -25.72 -21.41
C ALA A 43 -6.73 -24.51 -21.08
N HIS A 44 -5.48 -24.72 -20.67
CA HIS A 44 -4.54 -23.62 -20.43
C HIS A 44 -4.23 -22.83 -21.70
N LEU A 45 -4.06 -23.51 -22.83
CA LEU A 45 -3.83 -22.86 -24.12
C LEU A 45 -5.05 -22.06 -24.58
N GLU A 46 -6.27 -22.53 -24.29
CA GLU A 46 -7.49 -21.78 -24.55
C GLU A 46 -7.58 -20.50 -23.72
N ILE A 47 -7.20 -20.54 -22.44
CA ILE A 47 -7.13 -19.34 -21.58
C ILE A 47 -6.11 -18.34 -22.13
N ILE A 48 -4.94 -18.81 -22.56
CA ILE A 48 -3.89 -17.94 -23.12
C ILE A 48 -4.35 -17.27 -24.42
N LEU A 49 -5.17 -17.94 -25.22
CA LEU A 49 -5.69 -17.39 -26.47
C LEU A 49 -6.93 -16.50 -26.27
N ASP A 50 -7.50 -16.47 -25.07
CA ASP A 50 -8.63 -15.61 -24.76
C ASP A 50 -8.17 -14.16 -24.54
N CYS A 51 -8.71 -13.24 -25.34
CA CYS A 51 -8.46 -11.81 -25.18
C CYS A 51 -9.00 -11.27 -23.83
N GLY A 52 -10.07 -11.87 -23.30
CA GLY A 52 -10.64 -11.50 -22.02
C GLY A 52 -9.65 -11.74 -20.88
N PHE A 53 -8.93 -12.86 -20.89
CA PHE A 53 -7.88 -13.16 -19.92
C PHE A 53 -6.84 -12.04 -19.82
N TRP A 54 -6.28 -11.59 -20.95
CA TRP A 54 -5.24 -10.55 -20.97
C TRP A 54 -5.77 -9.19 -20.52
N GLN A 55 -7.00 -8.82 -20.92
CA GLN A 55 -7.66 -7.61 -20.45
C GLN A 55 -7.86 -7.62 -18.92
N HIS A 56 -8.36 -8.72 -18.38
CA HIS A 56 -8.52 -8.86 -16.92
C HIS A 56 -7.18 -8.84 -16.20
N LEU A 57 -6.15 -9.48 -16.75
CA LEU A 57 -4.81 -9.46 -16.17
C LEU A 57 -4.21 -8.05 -16.17
N SER A 58 -4.39 -7.28 -17.24
CA SER A 58 -3.98 -5.86 -17.27
C SER A 58 -4.67 -5.05 -16.19
N MET A 59 -5.99 -5.19 -16.02
CA MET A 59 -6.72 -4.50 -14.96
C MET A 59 -6.21 -4.87 -13.56
N VAL A 60 -5.88 -6.13 -13.31
CA VAL A 60 -5.30 -6.56 -12.02
C VAL A 60 -3.92 -5.95 -11.80
N ILE A 61 -3.09 -5.82 -12.84
CA ILE A 61 -1.79 -5.14 -12.73
C ILE A 61 -2.00 -3.66 -12.38
N GLU A 62 -2.89 -2.97 -13.09
CA GLU A 62 -3.24 -1.56 -12.81
C GLU A 62 -3.78 -1.36 -11.38
N ASP A 63 -4.54 -2.32 -10.86
CA ASP A 63 -5.05 -2.26 -9.48
C ASP A 63 -3.99 -2.51 -8.42
N THR A 64 -3.01 -3.34 -8.73
CA THR A 64 -1.94 -3.70 -7.78
C THR A 64 -0.80 -2.69 -7.77
N GLU A 65 -0.62 -1.93 -8.86
CA GLU A 65 0.37 -0.87 -8.97
C GLU A 65 0.36 0.14 -7.79
N PRO A 66 -0.76 0.78 -7.39
CA PRO A 66 -0.77 1.70 -6.25
C PRO A 66 -0.35 1.02 -4.93
N ILE A 67 -0.68 -0.26 -4.75
CA ILE A 67 -0.30 -1.04 -3.56
C ILE A 67 1.20 -1.33 -3.60
N ALA A 68 1.74 -1.69 -4.76
CA ALA A 68 3.16 -1.94 -4.95
C ALA A 68 3.99 -0.68 -4.72
N TYR A 69 3.56 0.49 -5.24
CA TYR A 69 4.22 1.76 -4.97
C TYR A 69 4.19 2.11 -3.48
N ALA A 70 3.03 2.02 -2.83
CA ALA A 70 2.93 2.31 -1.40
C ALA A 70 3.82 1.36 -0.59
N THR A 71 3.83 0.06 -0.91
CA THR A 71 4.68 -0.93 -0.25
C THR A 71 6.15 -0.60 -0.42
N ASN A 72 6.59 -0.26 -1.63
CA ASN A 72 7.98 0.10 -1.92
C ASN A 72 8.41 1.36 -1.15
N ILE A 73 7.53 2.38 -1.08
CA ILE A 73 7.78 3.59 -0.30
C ILE A 73 7.93 3.26 1.18
N CYS A 74 7.00 2.48 1.74
CA CYS A 74 7.01 2.07 3.15
C CYS A 74 8.18 1.15 3.52
N GLN A 75 8.81 0.50 2.55
CA GLN A 75 9.99 -0.35 2.75
C GLN A 75 11.32 0.39 2.54
N SER A 76 11.28 1.65 2.10
CA SER A 76 12.49 2.44 1.90
C SER A 76 13.10 2.87 3.24
N ASP A 77 14.41 3.15 3.24
CA ASP A 77 15.10 3.72 4.40
C ASP A 77 14.60 5.14 4.77
N HIS A 78 13.78 5.73 3.90
CA HIS A 78 13.16 7.05 4.06
C HIS A 78 11.67 6.98 4.38
N ALA A 79 11.17 5.82 4.84
CA ALA A 79 9.77 5.59 5.22
C ALA A 79 9.41 6.28 6.55
N HIS A 80 9.55 7.61 6.61
CA HIS A 80 9.09 8.43 7.71
C HIS A 80 7.56 8.46 7.78
N PRO A 81 6.94 8.71 8.95
CA PRO A 81 5.48 8.64 9.10
C PRO A 81 4.70 9.54 8.13
N ASP A 82 5.22 10.71 7.79
CA ASP A 82 4.65 11.63 6.80
C ASP A 82 4.68 11.03 5.38
N VAL A 83 5.81 10.43 4.98
CA VAL A 83 5.97 9.76 3.68
C VAL A 83 5.03 8.55 3.57
N VAL A 84 4.92 7.77 4.66
CA VAL A 84 3.99 6.64 4.76
C VAL A 84 2.54 7.11 4.67
N LEU A 85 2.19 8.19 5.35
CA LEU A 85 0.85 8.79 5.30
C LEU A 85 0.52 9.26 3.88
N LEU A 86 1.44 9.95 3.20
CA LEU A 86 1.24 10.41 1.83
C LEU A 86 1.05 9.25 0.84
N ALA A 87 1.84 8.17 0.97
CA ALA A 87 1.66 6.97 0.17
C ALA A 87 0.28 6.32 0.40
N PHE A 88 -0.14 6.25 1.67
CA PHE A 88 -1.44 5.72 2.05
C PHE A 88 -2.60 6.55 1.51
N VAL A 89 -2.52 7.89 1.63
CA VAL A 89 -3.52 8.83 1.10
C VAL A 89 -3.58 8.75 -0.42
N GLY A 90 -2.43 8.67 -1.11
CA GLY A 90 -2.37 8.49 -2.55
C GLY A 90 -3.11 7.23 -3.02
N MET A 91 -2.87 6.11 -2.34
CA MET A 91 -3.58 4.84 -2.60
C MET A 91 -5.09 4.98 -2.34
N PHE A 92 -5.51 5.61 -1.24
CA PHE A 92 -6.91 5.87 -0.94
C PHE A 92 -7.59 6.71 -2.04
N LEU A 93 -6.94 7.80 -2.46
CA LEU A 93 -7.45 8.68 -3.51
C LEU A 93 -7.56 7.96 -4.85
N TYR A 94 -6.60 7.10 -5.19
CA TYR A 94 -6.64 6.26 -6.39
C TYR A 94 -7.91 5.40 -6.42
N PHE A 95 -8.12 4.57 -5.39
CA PHE A 95 -9.28 3.66 -5.35
C PHE A 95 -10.61 4.40 -5.23
N ARG A 96 -10.65 5.53 -4.51
CA ARG A 96 -11.86 6.35 -4.36
C ARG A 96 -12.29 6.99 -5.67
N ASN A 97 -11.34 7.36 -6.52
CA ASN A 97 -11.59 8.08 -7.78
C ASN A 97 -11.70 7.14 -8.98
N LEU A 98 -11.80 5.82 -8.77
CA LEU A 98 -12.00 4.86 -9.86
C LEU A 98 -13.32 5.13 -10.62
N PRO A 99 -13.37 4.80 -11.93
CA PRO A 99 -14.57 4.94 -12.74
C PRO A 99 -15.79 4.18 -12.20
N SER A 100 -16.99 4.62 -12.58
CA SER A 100 -18.27 4.07 -12.07
C SER A 100 -18.48 2.60 -12.39
N GLU A 101 -17.90 2.11 -13.49
CA GLU A 101 -17.87 0.72 -13.91
C GLU A 101 -17.19 -0.18 -12.87
N ARG A 102 -16.30 0.41 -12.06
CA ARG A 102 -15.49 -0.26 -11.03
C ARG A 102 -15.95 0.08 -9.61
N SER A 103 -17.20 0.53 -9.47
CA SER A 103 -17.75 1.03 -8.20
C SER A 103 -17.67 0.02 -7.05
N ASN A 104 -17.78 -1.28 -7.32
CA ASN A 104 -17.66 -2.31 -6.29
C ASN A 104 -16.24 -2.39 -5.72
N LEU A 105 -15.21 -2.42 -6.59
CA LEU A 105 -13.81 -2.41 -6.16
C LEU A 105 -13.49 -1.13 -5.39
N SER A 106 -13.92 0.03 -5.91
CA SER A 106 -13.74 1.31 -5.24
C SER A 106 -14.30 1.29 -3.82
N LYS A 107 -15.55 0.82 -3.63
CA LYS A 107 -16.19 0.73 -2.31
C LYS A 107 -15.45 -0.21 -1.36
N GLU A 108 -15.13 -1.43 -1.79
CA GLU A 108 -14.48 -2.41 -0.92
C GLU A 108 -13.04 -2.00 -0.58
N MET A 109 -12.28 -1.46 -1.54
CA MET A 109 -10.92 -0.98 -1.29
C MET A 109 -10.91 0.25 -0.39
N THR A 110 -11.80 1.23 -0.64
CA THR A 110 -11.93 2.42 0.23
C THR A 110 -12.27 2.01 1.66
N LYS A 111 -13.24 1.11 1.84
CA LYS A 111 -13.63 0.57 3.15
C LYS A 111 -12.48 -0.19 3.82
N HIS A 112 -11.72 -0.99 3.07
CA HIS A 112 -10.57 -1.70 3.60
C HIS A 112 -9.50 -0.73 4.08
N LEU A 113 -9.19 0.30 3.28
CA LEU A 113 -8.23 1.33 3.65
C LEU A 113 -8.71 2.12 4.88
N GLU A 114 -9.98 2.52 4.96
CA GLU A 114 -10.51 3.16 6.17
C GLU A 114 -10.38 2.27 7.41
N CYS A 115 -10.52 0.95 7.27
CA CYS A 115 -10.29 -0.01 8.34
C CYS A 115 -8.81 -0.02 8.75
N CYS A 116 -7.89 -0.09 7.78
CA CYS A 116 -6.45 -0.02 8.03
C CYS A 116 -6.07 1.29 8.72
N TRP A 117 -6.60 2.43 8.27
CA TRP A 117 -6.33 3.75 8.85
C TRP A 117 -6.65 3.82 10.35
N LYS A 118 -7.71 3.14 10.81
CA LYS A 118 -8.04 3.07 12.24
C LYS A 118 -6.98 2.35 13.08
N GLY A 119 -6.17 1.50 12.47
CA GLY A 119 -5.07 0.79 13.12
C GLY A 119 -3.75 1.56 13.14
N PHE A 120 -3.65 2.70 12.44
CA PHE A 120 -2.47 3.55 12.46
C PHE A 120 -2.45 4.44 13.71
N ASP A 121 -1.26 4.86 14.11
CA ASP A 121 -1.10 6.00 15.02
C ASP A 121 -1.39 7.30 14.23
N GLN A 122 -2.68 7.63 14.15
CA GLN A 122 -3.16 8.74 13.32
C GLN A 122 -2.58 10.08 13.79
N GLU A 123 -2.43 10.25 15.11
CA GLU A 123 -1.89 11.47 15.72
C GLU A 123 -0.43 11.65 15.32
N LEU A 124 0.39 10.60 15.45
CA LEU A 124 1.79 10.64 15.02
C LEU A 124 1.92 10.92 13.52
N MET A 125 1.14 10.22 12.69
CA MET A 125 1.19 10.35 11.23
C MET A 125 0.82 11.77 10.77
N VAL A 126 -0.25 12.34 11.34
CA VAL A 126 -0.68 13.71 11.04
C VAL A 126 0.31 14.74 11.57
N THR A 127 0.84 14.53 12.78
CA THR A 127 1.85 15.43 13.37
C THR A 127 3.13 15.45 12.54
N ALA A 128 3.64 14.29 12.12
CA ALA A 128 4.80 14.20 11.25
C ALA A 128 4.57 14.92 9.92
N LEU A 129 3.37 14.80 9.34
CA LEU A 129 3.01 15.52 8.11
C LEU A 129 2.96 17.04 8.32
N ILE A 130 2.41 17.50 9.44
CA ILE A 130 2.37 18.93 9.81
C ILE A 130 3.79 19.49 9.96
N LEU A 131 4.68 18.73 10.58
CA LEU A 131 6.07 19.12 10.82
C LEU A 131 6.95 18.96 9.57
N ASN A 132 6.44 18.38 8.47
CA ASN A 132 7.21 18.24 7.24
C ASN A 132 7.42 19.62 6.58
N PRO A 133 8.67 20.11 6.47
CA PRO A 133 8.97 21.45 5.95
C PRO A 133 8.66 21.59 4.45
N TYR A 134 8.52 20.49 3.73
CA TYR A 134 8.24 20.46 2.29
C TYR A 134 6.74 20.45 1.97
N GLU A 135 5.89 19.95 2.87
CA GLU A 135 4.45 19.81 2.62
C GLU A 135 3.64 21.07 2.98
N GLN A 136 4.24 22.01 3.70
CA GLN A 136 3.75 23.35 4.05
C GLN A 136 2.30 23.38 4.63
N LEU A 137 2.18 23.88 5.86
CA LEU A 137 0.90 24.03 6.59
C LEU A 137 -0.20 24.77 5.81
N GLU A 138 0.15 25.56 4.81
CA GLU A 138 -0.80 26.25 3.92
C GLU A 138 -1.83 25.30 3.27
N ARG A 139 -1.50 24.02 3.12
CA ARG A 139 -2.41 22.99 2.58
C ARG A 139 -3.55 22.59 3.52
N PHE A 140 -3.44 22.85 4.83
CA PHE A 140 -4.51 22.60 5.81
C PHE A 140 -5.61 23.69 5.79
N GLY A 141 -5.46 24.68 4.90
CA GLY A 141 -6.45 25.72 4.64
C GLY A 141 -6.32 26.95 5.54
N PRO A 142 -7.01 28.05 5.20
CA PRO A 142 -6.83 29.35 5.86
C PRO A 142 -7.30 29.37 7.33
N LYS A 143 -7.95 28.31 7.82
CA LYS A 143 -8.38 28.15 9.21
C LYS A 143 -7.38 27.39 10.08
N ALA A 144 -6.27 26.91 9.50
CA ALA A 144 -5.27 26.19 10.27
C ALA A 144 -4.63 27.09 11.33
N GLU A 145 -4.57 28.42 11.10
CA GLU A 145 -4.14 29.49 12.04
C GLU A 145 -2.86 29.20 12.85
N VAL A 146 -2.06 28.22 12.42
CA VAL A 146 -0.88 27.74 13.13
C VAL A 146 0.29 27.81 12.16
N ASP A 147 1.27 28.64 12.50
CA ASP A 147 2.56 28.75 11.82
C ASP A 147 3.54 27.73 12.41
N ILE A 148 4.52 27.24 11.62
CA ILE A 148 5.60 26.35 12.09
C ILE A 148 6.30 26.95 13.32
N LEU A 149 6.45 28.28 13.35
CA LEU A 149 7.07 28.99 14.47
C LEU A 149 6.24 28.93 15.77
N GLN A 150 4.92 28.77 15.67
CA GLN A 150 4.03 28.64 16.83
C GLN A 150 4.01 27.20 17.36
N LEU A 151 4.17 26.20 16.48
CA LEU A 151 4.34 24.80 16.88
C LEU A 151 5.63 24.58 17.65
N ASP A 152 6.74 25.16 17.18
CA ASP A 152 8.04 25.07 17.85
C ASP A 152 7.96 25.63 19.28
N GLN A 153 7.25 26.75 19.47
CA GLN A 153 7.00 27.33 20.79
C GLN A 153 6.14 26.43 21.69
N LEU A 154 5.14 25.74 21.13
CA LEU A 154 4.28 24.83 21.89
C LEU A 154 5.02 23.57 22.34
N VAL A 155 5.85 22.99 21.48
CA VAL A 155 6.67 21.81 21.82
C VAL A 155 7.68 22.15 22.92
N VAL A 156 8.40 23.28 22.79
CA VAL A 156 9.33 23.75 23.81
C VAL A 156 8.63 24.08 25.13
N SER A 157 7.38 24.55 25.09
CA SER A 157 6.60 24.84 26.29
C SER A 157 6.13 23.56 27.01
N GLN A 158 5.84 22.48 26.28
CA GLN A 158 5.51 21.18 26.90
C GLN A 158 6.72 20.53 27.54
N GLU A 159 7.90 20.57 26.91
CA GLU A 159 9.14 20.04 27.50
C GLU A 159 9.49 20.75 28.82
N ALA A 160 9.26 22.07 28.90
CA ALA A 160 9.47 22.83 30.13
C ALA A 160 8.46 22.49 31.25
N GLU A 161 7.21 22.15 30.91
CA GLU A 161 6.21 21.72 31.90
C GLU A 161 6.47 20.31 32.44
N ASP A 162 6.99 19.41 31.60
CA ASP A 162 7.38 18.05 32.00
C ASP A 162 8.66 18.04 32.87
N GLU A 163 9.62 18.97 32.63
CA GLU A 163 10.81 19.15 33.49
C GLU A 163 10.45 19.69 34.89
N ILE A 164 9.45 20.57 34.99
CA ILE A 164 8.97 21.13 36.27
C ILE A 164 8.26 20.05 37.12
N LEU A 165 7.69 19.03 36.50
CA LEU A 165 7.04 17.92 37.21
C LEU A 165 8.03 16.90 37.79
N ASP A 166 9.27 16.80 37.28
CA ASP A 166 10.30 15.89 37.81
C ASP A 166 11.08 16.50 38.98
N ASP A 167 11.32 17.82 38.97
CA ASP A 167 11.98 18.53 40.09
C ASP A 167 11.08 18.71 41.33
N GLY A 168 9.76 18.57 41.18
CA GLY A 168 8.79 18.67 42.28
C GLY A 168 8.69 17.44 43.19
N ALA A 169 9.34 16.33 42.86
CA ALA A 169 9.19 15.05 43.57
C ALA A 169 10.21 14.79 44.70
N LEU A 170 11.16 15.69 44.98
CA LEU A 170 12.26 15.44 45.92
C LEU A 170 12.31 16.29 47.20
N GLU A 171 11.30 17.12 47.50
CA GLU A 171 11.21 17.81 48.80
C GLU A 171 10.13 17.21 49.70
N GLY A 172 10.46 16.11 50.38
CA GLY A 172 9.54 15.57 51.38
C GLY A 172 9.98 14.30 52.07
N SER A 173 11.17 14.26 52.69
CA SER A 173 11.48 13.33 53.79
C SER A 173 12.83 13.61 54.43
N ARG A 174 12.89 14.58 55.35
CA ARG A 174 13.89 14.56 56.41
C ARG A 174 13.42 15.40 57.58
N ASP A 175 12.77 14.76 58.55
CA ASP A 175 12.95 15.10 59.96
C ASP A 175 12.45 13.97 60.88
N GLU A 176 13.10 13.91 62.04
CA GLU A 176 12.81 13.11 63.25
C GLU A 176 13.62 11.81 63.47
N HIS A 177 14.90 12.01 63.82
CA HIS A 177 15.48 11.19 64.89
C HIS A 177 16.47 12.01 65.73
N GLU A 178 16.00 12.60 66.84
CA GLU A 178 16.84 12.91 68.00
C GLU A 178 16.01 13.19 69.26
N ARG A 179 15.79 12.13 70.06
CA ARG A 179 15.98 12.01 71.53
C ARG A 179 15.02 11.04 72.19
#